data_AF-A0AAP0ZGV0-F1
#
_entry.id   AF-A0AAP0ZGV0-F1
#
_cell.length_a   1.000
_cell.length_b   1.000
_cell.length_c   1.000
_cell.angle_alpha   90.00
_cell.angle_beta   90.00
_cell.angle_gamma   90.00
#
_symmetry.space_group_name_H-M   'P 1'
#
loop_
_entity.id
_entity.type
_entity.pdbx_description
1 polymer ?
#
loop_
_entity_poly.entity_id
_entity_poly.type
_entity_poly.pdbx_seq_one_letter_code
_entity_poly.pdbx_strand_id
1 'polypeptide(L)'
;MPIHPPEFEFAAVTLAPHLGDLPGKLIAIDGRDGTGKTTLGRFLACYFNVSLVETDLFLRNGAGLCYYTDQIDRIISQRLSKPRPVIVEGVAVLQLLQSLGRKPDLLVYVTNSNHSGSSSLAKALEQYESSFNPAALADVAVHLTH
;
A
#
# COMPACT_ATOMS: atom_id res chain seq x y z
N MET A 1 20.10 15.63 11.74
CA MET A 1 19.37 14.35 11.91
C MET A 1 18.39 14.26 10.77
N PRO A 2 18.35 13.19 9.96
CA PRO A 2 17.21 13.00 9.06
C PRO A 2 15.93 13.03 9.89
N ILE A 3 14.88 13.68 9.38
CA ILE A 3 13.62 13.90 10.11
C ILE A 3 12.74 12.63 10.09
N HIS A 4 13.14 11.60 9.35
CA HIS A 4 12.45 10.32 9.18
C HIS A 4 13.42 9.12 9.31
N PRO A 5 12.91 7.90 9.54
CA PRO A 5 13.73 6.68 9.56
C PRO A 5 14.49 6.46 8.24
N PRO A 6 15.69 5.84 8.25
CA PRO A 6 16.45 5.53 7.03
C PRO A 6 15.68 4.66 6.02
N GLU A 7 14.81 3.78 6.50
CA GLU A 7 13.99 2.89 5.68
C GLU A 7 12.98 3.67 4.82
N PHE A 8 12.55 4.84 5.30
CA PHE A 8 11.65 5.73 4.56
C PHE A 8 12.40 6.44 3.44
N GLU A 9 13.64 6.86 3.71
CA GLU A 9 14.53 7.42 2.69
C GLU A 9 14.81 6.41 1.58
N PHE A 10 15.13 5.17 1.96
CA PHE A 10 15.32 4.07 1.02
C PHE A 10 14.11 3.88 0.11
N ALA A 11 12.90 3.83 0.68
CA ALA A 11 11.68 3.72 -0.10
C ALA A 11 11.47 4.92 -1.04
N ALA A 12 11.70 6.15 -0.56
CA ALA A 12 11.56 7.35 -1.37
C ALA A 12 12.56 7.35 -2.54
N VAL A 13 13.85 7.11 -2.29
CA VAL A 13 14.87 7.07 -3.35
C VAL A 13 14.53 6.00 -4.40
N THR A 14 14.09 4.83 -3.96
CA THR A 14 13.72 3.73 -4.86
C THR A 14 12.48 4.06 -5.71
N LEU A 15 11.50 4.76 -5.14
CA LEU A 15 10.26 5.12 -5.83
C LEU A 15 10.35 6.42 -6.64
N ALA A 16 11.38 7.24 -6.45
CA ALA A 16 11.53 8.53 -7.12
C ALA A 16 11.42 8.45 -8.66
N PRO A 17 12.03 7.48 -9.36
CA PRO A 17 11.88 7.32 -10.81
C PRO A 17 10.46 7.01 -11.28
N HIS A 18 9.55 6.69 -10.35
CA HIS A 18 8.19 6.26 -10.64
C HIS A 18 7.14 7.26 -10.18
N LEU A 19 7.54 8.24 -9.36
CA LEU A 19 6.65 9.23 -8.78
C LEU A 19 7.03 10.68 -9.12
N GLY A 20 8.31 10.97 -9.43
CA GLY A 20 8.84 12.32 -9.59
C GLY A 20 8.19 13.16 -10.71
N ASP A 21 8.02 12.58 -11.90
CA ASP A 21 7.41 13.27 -13.06
C ASP A 21 5.91 13.02 -13.19
N LEU A 22 5.30 12.47 -12.15
CA LEU A 22 3.89 12.12 -12.08
C LEU A 22 3.40 11.22 -13.26
N PRO A 23 4.03 10.09 -13.59
CA PRO A 23 3.71 9.32 -14.81
C PRO A 23 2.35 8.60 -14.86
N GLY A 24 1.42 8.87 -13.93
CA GLY A 24 0.14 8.15 -13.85
C GLY A 24 0.33 6.67 -13.48
N LYS A 25 1.05 6.39 -12.39
CA LYS A 25 1.28 5.04 -11.89
C LYS A 25 0.43 4.69 -10.67
N LEU A 26 0.00 3.45 -10.60
CA LEU A 26 -0.65 2.85 -9.44
C LEU A 26 0.39 2.10 -8.60
N ILE A 27 0.70 2.62 -7.41
CA ILE A 27 1.62 1.99 -6.47
C ILE A 27 0.82 1.34 -5.35
N ALA A 28 1.12 0.09 -5.04
CA ALA A 28 0.54 -0.60 -3.89
C ALA A 28 1.54 -0.65 -2.74
N ILE A 29 1.08 -0.39 -1.51
CA ILE A 29 1.85 -0.63 -0.28
C ILE A 29 1.09 -1.68 0.54
N ASP A 30 1.70 -2.86 0.70
CA ASP A 30 1.11 -4.03 1.33
C ASP A 30 1.93 -4.51 2.54
N GLY A 31 1.37 -5.45 3.29
CA GLY A 31 1.93 -6.00 4.52
C GLY A 31 0.86 -6.18 5.60
N ARG A 32 1.19 -6.95 6.64
CA ARG A 32 0.26 -7.23 7.74
C ARG A 32 -0.11 -5.97 8.53
N ASP A 33 -1.22 -6.02 9.25
CA ASP A 33 -1.64 -4.90 10.10
C ASP A 33 -0.61 -4.61 11.20
N GLY A 34 -0.49 -3.35 11.58
CA GLY A 34 0.52 -2.89 12.54
C GLY A 34 1.95 -2.80 12.02
N THR A 35 2.24 -3.12 10.74
CA THR A 35 3.63 -3.06 10.21
C THR A 35 4.13 -1.66 9.86
N GLY A 36 3.31 -0.61 9.94
CA GLY A 36 3.71 0.76 9.64
C GLY A 36 3.44 1.24 8.20
N LYS A 37 2.71 0.45 7.39
CA LYS A 37 2.31 0.80 6.00
C LYS A 37 1.71 2.19 5.87
N THR A 38 0.72 2.52 6.68
CA THR A 38 0.03 3.82 6.62
C THR A 38 0.99 4.97 6.94
N THR A 39 1.90 4.78 7.89
CA THR A 39 2.94 5.78 8.19
C THR A 39 3.88 6.00 7.01
N LEU A 40 4.35 4.91 6.38
CA LEU A 40 5.17 4.98 5.16
C LEU A 40 4.39 5.61 3.99
N GLY A 41 3.16 5.19 3.76
CA GLY A 41 2.29 5.70 2.70
C GLY A 41 2.03 7.19 2.83
N ARG A 42 1.73 7.68 4.04
CA ARG A 42 1.55 9.11 4.32
C ARG A 42 2.83 9.91 4.07
N PHE A 43 3.97 9.38 4.52
CA PHE A 43 5.27 9.98 4.25
C PHE A 43 5.52 10.11 2.73
N LEU A 44 5.37 9.03 1.97
CA LEU A 44 5.60 9.02 0.52
C LEU A 44 4.63 9.94 -0.22
N ALA A 45 3.35 9.95 0.18
CA ALA A 45 2.35 10.82 -0.40
C ALA A 45 2.69 12.31 -0.19
N CYS A 46 3.14 12.67 1.02
CA CYS A 46 3.63 14.01 1.32
C CYS A 46 4.91 14.34 0.54
N TYR A 47 5.88 13.41 0.51
CA TYR A 47 7.18 13.59 -0.11
C TYR A 47 7.07 13.84 -1.63
N PHE A 48 6.22 13.05 -2.32
CA PHE A 48 6.01 13.16 -3.76
C PHE A 48 4.84 14.05 -4.19
N ASN A 49 4.08 14.60 -3.23
CA ASN A 49 2.84 15.35 -3.50
C ASN A 49 1.83 14.54 -4.35
N VAL A 50 1.63 13.28 -3.99
CA VAL A 50 0.72 12.34 -4.68
C VAL A 50 -0.45 11.93 -3.77
N SER A 51 -1.51 11.39 -4.36
CA SER A 51 -2.67 10.92 -3.59
C SER A 51 -2.38 9.58 -2.93
N LEU A 52 -2.80 9.42 -1.68
CA LEU A 52 -2.85 8.16 -0.95
C LEU A 52 -4.29 7.71 -0.78
N VAL A 53 -4.55 6.43 -1.00
CA VAL A 53 -5.81 5.76 -0.68
C VAL A 53 -5.55 4.79 0.46
N GLU A 54 -5.88 5.22 1.67
CA GLU A 54 -5.89 4.38 2.87
C GLU A 54 -7.14 3.49 2.82
N THR A 55 -6.97 2.23 2.41
CA THR A 55 -8.12 1.33 2.16
C THR A 55 -8.98 1.09 3.40
N ASP A 56 -8.39 1.22 4.59
CA ASP A 56 -9.09 1.12 5.87
C ASP A 56 -10.23 2.14 6.00
N LEU A 57 -10.10 3.32 5.37
CA LEU A 57 -11.15 4.36 5.35
C LEU A 57 -12.38 3.97 4.52
N PHE A 58 -12.27 2.91 3.73
CA PHE A 58 -13.32 2.40 2.85
C PHE A 58 -13.84 1.03 3.29
N LEU A 59 -13.46 0.55 4.48
CA LEU A 59 -13.99 -0.70 5.04
C LEU A 59 -15.50 -0.58 5.31
N ARG A 60 -16.22 -1.66 4.98
CA ARG A 60 -17.63 -1.81 5.36
C ARG A 60 -17.69 -2.36 6.78
N ASN A 61 -18.42 -1.65 7.65
CA ASN A 61 -18.58 -2.02 9.05
C ASN A 61 -19.03 -3.48 9.21
N GLY A 62 -18.30 -4.25 10.02
CA GLY A 62 -18.67 -5.62 10.41
C GLY A 62 -18.44 -6.70 9.35
N ALA A 63 -17.80 -6.40 8.22
CA ALA A 63 -17.68 -7.32 7.08
C ALA A 63 -16.24 -7.83 6.80
N GLY A 64 -15.32 -7.72 7.77
CA GLY A 64 -13.92 -8.09 7.55
C GLY A 64 -13.26 -7.21 6.47
N LEU A 65 -12.47 -7.82 5.58
CA LEU A 65 -11.80 -7.14 4.46
C LEU A 65 -12.73 -6.89 3.25
N CYS A 66 -13.90 -6.29 3.52
CA CYS A 66 -14.86 -5.89 2.50
C CYS A 66 -14.88 -4.37 2.38
N TYR A 67 -14.70 -3.85 1.17
CA TYR A 67 -14.52 -2.42 0.92
C TYR A 67 -15.65 -1.81 0.08
N TYR A 68 -15.82 -0.50 0.15
CA TYR A 68 -16.53 0.30 -0.86
C TYR A 68 -15.67 0.43 -2.13
N THR A 69 -15.58 -0.67 -2.87
CA THR A 69 -14.70 -0.84 -4.05
C THR A 69 -14.97 0.18 -5.15
N ASP A 70 -16.22 0.61 -5.32
CA ASP A 70 -16.64 1.64 -6.27
C ASP A 70 -15.99 3.00 -5.99
N GLN A 71 -15.82 3.36 -4.71
CA GLN A 71 -15.20 4.62 -4.32
C GLN A 71 -13.69 4.59 -4.53
N ILE A 72 -13.04 3.48 -4.15
CA ILE A 72 -11.61 3.26 -4.36
C ILE A 72 -11.30 3.30 -5.86
N ASP A 73 -12.04 2.56 -6.68
CA ASP A 73 -11.84 2.49 -8.12
C ASP A 73 -12.03 3.85 -8.80
N ARG A 74 -13.03 4.62 -8.36
CA ARG A 74 -13.26 5.98 -8.84
C ARG A 74 -12.06 6.89 -8.58
N ILE A 75 -11.49 6.85 -7.37
CA ILE A 75 -10.33 7.68 -7.01
C ILE A 75 -9.13 7.28 -7.88
N ILE A 76 -8.83 5.97 -7.96
CA ILE A 76 -7.73 5.45 -8.79
C ILE A 76 -7.92 5.90 -10.25
N SER A 77 -9.09 5.66 -10.83
CA SER A 77 -9.41 6.03 -12.23
C SER A 77 -9.20 7.51 -12.50
N GLN A 78 -9.68 8.38 -11.61
CA GLN A 78 -9.55 9.83 -11.79
C GLN A 78 -8.08 10.28 -11.77
N ARG A 79 -7.26 9.68 -10.90
CA ARG A 79 -5.82 9.98 -10.84
C ARG A 79 -5.10 9.47 -12.09
N LEU A 80 -5.36 8.24 -12.50
CA LEU A 80 -4.70 7.67 -13.68
C LEU A 80 -5.13 8.34 -14.99
N SER A 81 -6.36 8.88 -15.07
CA SER A 81 -6.83 9.65 -16.25
C SER A 81 -6.10 10.98 -16.48
N LYS A 82 -5.46 11.52 -15.44
CA LYS A 82 -4.68 12.77 -15.48
C LYS A 82 -3.30 12.40 -14.99
N PRO A 83 -2.33 12.03 -15.84
CA PRO A 83 -1.09 11.32 -15.47
C PRO A 83 -0.57 11.82 -14.12
N ARG A 84 -1.01 11.15 -13.05
CA ARG A 84 -0.81 11.53 -11.66
C ARG A 84 -0.82 10.22 -10.90
N PRO A 85 0.29 9.89 -10.24
CA PRO A 85 0.36 8.68 -9.47
C PRO A 85 -0.66 8.69 -8.33
N VAL A 86 -1.00 7.47 -7.94
CA VAL A 86 -1.81 7.18 -6.77
C VAL A 86 -1.17 6.01 -6.03
N ILE A 87 -1.01 6.19 -4.72
CA ILE A 87 -0.58 5.15 -3.81
C ILE A 87 -1.85 4.57 -3.17
N VAL A 88 -1.95 3.25 -3.08
CA VAL A 88 -3.01 2.55 -2.37
C VAL A 88 -2.33 1.71 -1.29
N GLU A 89 -2.67 1.93 -0.02
CA GLU A 89 -2.18 1.07 1.07
C GLU A 89 -3.30 0.35 1.79
N GLY A 90 -2.98 -0.86 2.23
CA GLY A 90 -3.92 -1.70 2.95
C GLY A 90 -3.30 -3.03 3.32
N VAL A 91 -3.99 -3.77 4.18
CA VAL A 91 -3.78 -5.21 4.25
C VAL A 91 -4.45 -5.88 3.05
N ALA A 92 -3.83 -6.92 2.51
CA ALA A 92 -4.37 -7.66 1.37
C ALA A 92 -4.66 -6.82 0.11
N VAL A 93 -3.85 -5.78 -0.14
CA VAL A 93 -4.13 -4.80 -1.19
C VAL A 93 -4.14 -5.42 -2.60
N LEU A 94 -3.36 -6.47 -2.86
CA LEU A 94 -3.37 -7.16 -4.17
C LEU A 94 -4.72 -7.84 -4.43
N GLN A 95 -5.35 -8.40 -3.40
CA GLN A 95 -6.67 -9.01 -3.51
C GLN A 95 -7.72 -7.95 -3.84
N LEU A 96 -7.67 -6.79 -3.17
CA LEU A 96 -8.52 -5.65 -3.47
C LEU A 96 -8.32 -5.21 -4.92
N LEU A 97 -7.08 -4.93 -5.34
CA LEU A 97 -6.80 -4.47 -6.70
C LEU A 97 -7.23 -5.48 -7.76
N GLN A 98 -7.03 -6.79 -7.53
CA GLN A 98 -7.53 -7.83 -8.42
C GLN A 98 -9.06 -7.78 -8.55
N SER A 99 -9.79 -7.57 -7.45
CA SER A 99 -11.26 -7.43 -7.49
C SER A 99 -11.74 -6.21 -8.29
N LEU A 100 -10.88 -5.19 -8.42
CA LEU A 100 -11.12 -4.01 -9.27
C LEU A 100 -10.68 -4.21 -10.72
N GLY A 101 -10.13 -5.38 -11.08
CA GLY A 101 -9.53 -5.62 -12.39
C GLY A 101 -8.24 -4.84 -12.63
N ARG A 102 -7.51 -4.49 -11.55
CA ARG A 102 -6.27 -3.69 -11.61
C ARG A 102 -5.06 -4.49 -11.13
N LYS A 103 -3.90 -4.12 -11.63
CA LYS A 103 -2.59 -4.57 -11.16
C LYS A 103 -1.77 -3.33 -10.79
N PRO A 104 -1.06 -3.31 -9.65
CA PRO A 104 -0.14 -2.22 -9.38
C PRO A 104 1.03 -2.23 -10.37
N ASP A 105 1.51 -1.04 -10.72
CA ASP A 105 2.75 -0.86 -11.48
C ASP A 105 3.97 -1.20 -10.63
N LEU A 106 3.88 -0.97 -9.31
CA LEU A 106 4.88 -1.38 -8.32
C LEU A 106 4.22 -1.80 -7.01
N LEU A 107 4.79 -2.83 -6.40
CA LEU A 107 4.43 -3.32 -5.08
C LEU A 107 5.55 -3.02 -4.07
N VAL A 108 5.20 -2.27 -3.03
CA VAL A 108 6.00 -2.14 -1.82
C VAL A 108 5.45 -3.09 -0.78
N TYR A 109 6.28 -3.97 -0.22
CA TYR A 109 5.90 -4.86 0.87
C TYR A 109 6.61 -4.47 2.17
N VAL A 110 5.83 -4.13 3.18
CA VAL A 110 6.31 -3.63 4.47
C VAL A 110 6.19 -4.71 5.54
N THR A 111 7.31 -4.97 6.20
CA THR A 111 7.38 -5.84 7.38
C THR A 111 7.89 -5.04 8.57
N ASN A 112 7.50 -5.45 9.77
CA ASN A 112 8.09 -4.93 11.00
C ASN A 112 8.25 -6.07 12.01
N SER A 113 9.45 -6.25 12.54
CA SER A 113 9.78 -7.29 13.52
C SER A 113 8.96 -7.17 14.82
N ASN A 114 8.56 -5.96 15.18
CA ASN A 114 7.83 -5.62 16.40
C ASN A 114 6.33 -5.42 16.18
N HIS A 115 5.80 -5.74 14.97
CA HIS A 115 4.38 -5.54 14.71
C HIS A 115 3.52 -6.37 15.66
N SER A 116 2.48 -5.76 16.19
CA SER A 116 1.41 -6.43 16.92
C SER A 116 0.19 -6.51 15.99
N GLY A 117 0.16 -7.55 15.15
CA GLY A 117 -0.99 -7.81 14.28
C GLY A 117 -2.22 -8.28 15.05
N SER A 118 -3.40 -8.08 14.47
CA SER A 118 -4.69 -8.43 15.01
C SER A 118 -4.94 -9.93 14.82
N SER A 119 -5.22 -10.62 15.93
CA SER A 119 -5.59 -12.04 15.91
C SER A 119 -6.83 -12.31 15.05
N SER A 120 -7.74 -11.34 14.93
CA SER A 120 -8.96 -11.45 14.15
C SER A 120 -8.72 -11.54 12.63
N LEU A 121 -7.60 -11.01 12.13
CA LEU A 121 -7.26 -10.99 10.70
C LEU A 121 -6.28 -12.10 10.31
N ALA A 122 -5.57 -12.70 11.27
CA ALA A 122 -4.47 -13.63 11.02
C ALA A 122 -4.80 -14.72 9.98
N LYS A 123 -5.92 -15.44 10.16
CA LYS A 123 -6.32 -16.52 9.23
C LYS A 123 -6.62 -16.02 7.83
N ALA A 124 -7.28 -14.86 7.71
CA ALA A 124 -7.59 -14.27 6.40
C ALA A 124 -6.30 -13.81 5.70
N LEU A 125 -5.37 -13.24 6.45
CA LEU A 125 -4.07 -12.79 5.91
C LEU A 125 -3.17 -13.97 5.51
N GLU A 126 -3.19 -15.08 6.25
CA GLU A 126 -2.49 -16.31 5.85
C GLU A 126 -3.03 -16.87 4.53
N GLN A 127 -4.36 -16.90 4.37
CA GLN A 127 -5.00 -17.32 3.12
C GLN A 127 -4.63 -16.39 1.96
N TYR A 128 -4.68 -15.08 2.20
CA TYR A 128 -4.25 -14.06 1.25
C TYR A 128 -2.79 -14.27 0.83
N GLU A 129 -1.87 -14.38 1.78
CA GLU A 129 -0.44 -14.56 1.53
C GLU A 129 -0.14 -15.84 0.75
N SER A 130 -0.86 -16.93 1.05
CA SER A 130 -0.73 -18.19 0.29
C SER A 130 -1.20 -18.06 -1.17
N SER A 131 -2.18 -17.19 -1.43
CA SER A 131 -2.79 -17.03 -2.75
C SER A 131 -2.06 -16.00 -3.62
N PHE A 132 -1.58 -14.91 -3.01
CA PHE A 132 -1.00 -13.77 -3.71
C PHE A 132 0.51 -13.64 -3.55
N ASN A 133 1.10 -14.25 -2.52
CA ASN A 133 2.53 -14.21 -2.22
C ASN A 133 3.16 -12.80 -2.32
N PRO A 134 2.62 -11.79 -1.60
CA PRO A 134 2.97 -10.38 -1.79
C PRO A 134 4.45 -10.09 -1.49
N ALA A 135 5.05 -10.79 -0.53
CA ALA A 135 6.46 -10.63 -0.18
C ALA A 135 7.39 -11.01 -1.34
N ALA A 136 7.07 -12.09 -2.07
CA ALA A 136 7.88 -12.54 -3.20
C ALA A 136 7.65 -11.70 -4.47
N LEU A 137 6.48 -11.07 -4.60
CA LEU A 137 6.14 -10.19 -5.72
C LEU A 137 6.58 -8.74 -5.51
N ALA A 138 7.12 -8.39 -4.34
CA ALA A 138 7.47 -7.02 -4.01
C ALA A 138 8.61 -6.51 -4.89
N ASP A 139 8.38 -5.38 -5.56
CA ASP A 139 9.45 -4.63 -6.23
C ASP A 139 10.33 -3.92 -5.20
N VAL A 140 9.75 -3.54 -4.05
CA VAL A 140 10.46 -2.90 -2.94
C VAL A 140 10.07 -3.56 -1.62
N ALA A 141 11.04 -4.16 -0.94
CA ALA A 141 10.85 -4.67 0.43
C ALA A 141 11.34 -3.65 1.46
N VAL A 142 10.48 -3.29 2.41
CA VAL A 142 10.81 -2.36 3.49
C VAL A 142 10.70 -3.08 4.84
N HIS A 143 11.80 -3.10 5.60
CA HIS A 143 11.90 -3.78 6.88
C HIS A 143 12.04 -2.76 8.02
N LEU A 144 10.95 -2.47 8.72
CA LEU A 144 10.95 -1.53 9.85
C LEU A 144 11.34 -2.24 11.15
N THR A 145 12.01 -1.50 12.05
CA THR A 145 12.61 -2.06 13.28
C THR A 145 12.16 -1.38 14.57
N HIS A 146 11.28 -0.39 14.49
CA HIS A 146 10.80 0.40 15.62
C HIS A 146 9.45 -0.08 16.15
#